data_AF-A0A918ASL8-F1
#
_entry.id   AF-A0A918ASL8-F1
#
_cell.length_a   1.000
_cell.length_b   1.000
_cell.length_c   1.000
_cell.angle_alpha   90.00
_cell.angle_beta   90.00
_cell.angle_gamma   90.00
#
_symmetry.space_group_name_H-M   'P 1'
#
loop_
_entity.id
_entity.type
_entity.pdbx_description
1 polymer ?
#
loop_
_entity_poly.entity_id
_entity_poly.type
_entity_poly.pdbx_seq_one_letter_code
_entity_poly.pdbx_strand_id
1 'polypeptide(L)'
;MDTRSIATVQRNRRMIWGGGVGISLGLIGLPLVLIGVWPGVDHSPWDANTMILATGVALCAASYISGRIAVVAATNGRVSPPTRRPYLVAGISLAIAVLSLLLVLS
;
A
#
# COMPACT_ATOMS: atom_id res chain seq x y z
N MET A 1 17.78 7.32 31.82
CA MET A 1 17.52 7.13 30.38
C MET A 1 16.30 7.95 30.02
N ASP A 2 16.52 9.05 29.30
CA ASP A 2 15.50 10.07 29.04
C ASP A 2 14.44 9.58 28.05
N THR A 3 13.20 9.48 28.52
CA THR A 3 12.02 9.06 27.74
C THR A 3 11.82 9.91 26.47
N ARG A 4 12.31 11.16 26.48
CA ARG A 4 12.28 12.08 25.33
C ARG A 4 13.18 11.63 24.17
N SER A 5 14.31 10.97 24.45
CA SER A 5 15.23 10.41 23.45
C SER A 5 14.61 9.20 22.74
N ILE A 6 13.93 8.33 23.49
CA ILE A 6 13.30 7.13 22.94
C ILE A 6 12.16 7.50 21.98
N ALA A 7 11.36 8.50 22.34
CA ALA A 7 10.25 8.98 21.53
C ALA A 7 10.70 9.60 20.19
N THR A 8 11.80 10.36 20.18
CA THR A 8 12.35 10.95 18.96
C THR A 8 13.00 9.89 18.06
N VAL A 9 13.70 8.91 18.62
CA VAL A 9 14.29 7.78 17.87
C VAL A 9 13.20 6.93 17.19
N GLN A 10 12.13 6.59 17.92
CA GLN A 10 11.02 5.80 17.36
C GLN A 10 10.27 6.54 16.25
N ARG A 11 10.12 7.87 16.39
CA ARG A 11 9.55 8.73 15.35
C ARG A 11 10.43 8.80 14.11
N ASN A 12 11.73 9.01 14.29
CA ASN A 12 12.67 9.10 13.16
C ASN A 12 12.71 7.79 12.36
N ARG A 13 12.68 6.66 13.08
CA ARG A 13 12.58 5.34 12.46
C ARG A 13 11.30 5.18 11.63
N ARG A 14 10.14 5.61 12.13
CA ARG A 14 8.86 5.54 11.40
C ARG A 14 8.84 6.43 10.15
N MET A 15 9.50 7.59 10.19
CA MET A 15 9.62 8.47 9.02
C MET A 15 10.51 7.85 7.94
N ILE A 16 11.69 7.36 8.32
CA ILE A 16 12.66 6.79 7.38
C ILE A 16 12.12 5.47 6.80
N TRP A 17 11.63 4.56 7.64
CA TRP A 17 11.07 3.29 7.18
C TRP A 17 9.76 3.48 6.43
N GLY A 18 8.82 4.27 6.95
CA GLY A 18 7.54 4.51 6.29
C GLY A 18 7.72 5.21 4.94
N GLY A 19 8.63 6.19 4.87
CA GLY A 19 8.91 6.93 3.63
C GLY A 19 9.64 6.07 2.62
N GLY A 20 10.72 5.38 3.04
CA GLY A 20 11.50 4.50 2.18
C GLY A 20 10.67 3.33 1.64
N VAL A 21 10.00 2.59 2.50
CA VAL A 21 9.12 1.48 2.09
C VAL A 21 7.98 1.98 1.22
N GLY A 22 7.40 3.14 1.55
CA GLY A 22 6.34 3.76 0.75
C GLY A 22 6.77 4.02 -0.68
N ILE A 23 7.90 4.72 -0.85
CA ILE A 23 8.40 5.06 -2.17
C ILE A 23 8.80 3.79 -2.95
N SER A 24 9.52 2.87 -2.33
CA SER A 24 9.97 1.63 -3.00
C SER A 24 8.78 0.78 -3.48
N LEU A 25 7.78 0.55 -2.64
CA LEU A 25 6.61 -0.23 -3.04
C LEU A 25 5.79 0.46 -4.12
N GLY A 26 5.71 1.80 -4.09
CA GLY A 26 5.00 2.58 -5.11
C GLY A 26 5.70 2.53 -6.47
N LEU A 27 7.03 2.62 -6.47
CA LEU A 27 7.85 2.54 -7.68
C LEU A 27 7.82 1.16 -8.33
N ILE A 28 7.53 0.10 -7.58
CA ILE A 28 7.34 -1.25 -8.14
C ILE A 28 5.88 -1.47 -8.54
N GLY A 29 4.94 -1.09 -7.68
CA GLY A 29 3.52 -1.33 -7.88
C GLY A 29 2.93 -0.55 -9.06
N LEU A 30 3.31 0.72 -9.23
CA LEU A 30 2.72 1.59 -10.24
C LEU A 30 3.02 1.13 -11.68
N PRO A 31 4.26 0.74 -12.04
CA PRO A 31 4.54 0.10 -13.33
C PRO A 31 3.74 -1.19 -13.57
N LEU A 32 3.54 -2.02 -12.54
CA LEU A 32 2.76 -3.27 -12.67
C LEU A 32 1.27 -3.00 -12.92
N VAL A 33 0.71 -1.96 -12.30
CA VAL A 33 -0.66 -1.52 -12.61
C VAL A 33 -0.72 -1.01 -14.06
N LEU A 34 0.23 -0.16 -14.46
CA LEU A 34 0.26 0.40 -15.80
C LEU A 34 0.35 -0.70 -16.86
N ILE A 35 1.24 -1.68 -16.69
CA ILE A 35 1.40 -2.75 -17.67
C ILE A 35 0.16 -3.66 -17.75
N GLY A 36 -0.51 -3.89 -16.61
CA GLY A 36 -1.69 -4.77 -16.54
C GLY A 36 -2.99 -4.19 -17.11
N VAL A 37 -3.01 -2.88 -17.40
CA VAL A 37 -4.14 -2.16 -18.04
C VAL A 37 -3.75 -1.44 -19.32
N TRP A 38 -2.49 -1.54 -19.75
CA TRP A 38 -2.00 -0.82 -20.92
C TRP A 38 -2.62 -1.39 -22.19
N PRO A 39 -3.34 -0.59 -23.00
CA PRO A 39 -4.05 -1.10 -24.18
C PRO A 39 -3.12 -1.62 -25.28
N GLY A 40 -1.83 -1.26 -25.25
CA GLY A 40 -0.82 -1.73 -26.19
C GLY A 40 -0.10 -3.02 -25.76
N VAL A 41 -0.47 -3.64 -24.63
CA VAL A 41 0.13 -4.89 -24.15
C VAL A 41 -0.85 -6.04 -24.40
N ASP A 42 -0.37 -7.16 -24.91
CA ASP A 42 -1.17 -8.38 -24.98
C ASP A 42 -1.38 -8.92 -23.56
N HIS A 43 -2.64 -9.10 -23.16
CA HIS A 43 -3.04 -9.52 -21.82
C HIS A 43 -3.33 -11.03 -21.73
N SER A 44 -3.04 -11.78 -22.80
CA SER A 44 -3.11 -13.23 -22.80
C SER A 44 -1.83 -13.84 -22.17
N PRO A 45 -1.95 -14.84 -21.26
CA PRO A 45 -3.18 -15.37 -20.69
C PRO A 45 -3.77 -14.45 -19.60
N TRP A 46 -5.10 -14.33 -19.60
CA TRP A 46 -5.85 -13.41 -18.73
C TRP A 46 -5.56 -13.60 -17.22
N ASP A 47 -5.35 -14.85 -16.80
CA ASP A 47 -5.05 -15.17 -15.40
C ASP A 47 -3.74 -14.53 -14.94
N ALA A 48 -2.68 -14.61 -15.77
CA ALA A 48 -1.39 -14.01 -15.46
C ALA A 48 -1.48 -12.47 -15.41
N ASN A 49 -2.19 -11.87 -16.37
CA ASN A 49 -2.40 -10.42 -16.36
C ASN A 49 -3.17 -9.95 -15.12
N THR A 50 -4.19 -10.71 -14.71
CA THR A 50 -4.97 -10.43 -13.50
C THR A 50 -4.11 -10.51 -12.24
N MET A 51 -3.21 -11.49 -12.14
CA MET A 51 -2.26 -11.60 -11.02
C MET A 51 -1.26 -10.44 -10.98
N ILE A 52 -0.76 -10.01 -12.14
CA ILE A 52 0.15 -8.86 -12.26
C ILE A 52 -0.56 -7.57 -11.81
N LEU A 53 -1.77 -7.34 -12.31
CA LEU A 53 -2.58 -6.19 -11.93
C LEU A 53 -2.90 -6.19 -10.44
N ALA A 54 -3.34 -7.32 -9.89
CA ALA A 54 -3.62 -7.47 -8.47
C ALA A 54 -2.38 -7.20 -7.60
N THR A 55 -1.22 -7.71 -8.02
CA THR A 55 0.07 -7.47 -7.33
C THR A 55 0.44 -5.98 -7.36
N GLY A 56 0.31 -5.33 -8.52
CA GLY A 56 0.55 -3.89 -8.66
C GLY A 56 -0.35 -3.06 -7.74
N VAL A 57 -1.64 -3.35 -7.71
CA VAL A 57 -2.61 -2.67 -6.83
C VAL A 57 -2.27 -2.89 -5.36
N ALA A 58 -1.92 -4.11 -4.96
CA ALA A 58 -1.53 -4.42 -3.59
C ALA A 58 -0.28 -3.66 -3.14
N LEU A 59 0.74 -3.58 -4.00
CA LEU A 59 1.98 -2.83 -3.74
C LEU A 59 1.71 -1.32 -3.63
N CYS A 60 0.86 -0.76 -4.51
CA CYS A 60 0.41 0.63 -4.42
C CYS A 60 -0.36 0.91 -3.12
N ALA A 61 -1.21 -0.02 -2.67
CA ALA A 61 -1.92 0.12 -1.41
C ALA A 61 -0.96 0.10 -0.20
N ALA A 62 0.01 -0.82 -0.19
CA ALA A 62 1.03 -0.90 0.85
C ALA A 62 1.95 0.35 0.84
N SER A 63 2.27 0.88 -0.34
CA SER A 63 2.97 2.16 -0.53
C SER A 63 2.22 3.32 0.12
N TYR A 64 0.91 3.42 -0.13
CA TYR A 64 0.06 4.45 0.46
C TYR A 64 0.03 4.36 2.00
N ILE A 65 -0.14 3.16 2.55
CA ILE A 65 -0.20 2.94 4.01
C ILE A 65 1.12 3.37 4.67
N SER A 66 2.25 2.93 4.12
CA SER A 66 3.57 3.25 4.66
C SER A 66 3.92 4.73 4.52
N GLY A 67 3.60 5.37 3.38
CA GLY A 67 3.71 6.81 3.21
C GLY A 67 2.86 7.59 4.23
N ARG A 68 1.64 7.12 4.54
CA ARG A 68 0.80 7.73 5.59
C ARG A 68 1.43 7.62 6.98
N ILE A 69 2.05 6.48 7.32
CA ILE A 69 2.77 6.32 8.60
C ILE A 69 3.91 7.33 8.68
N ALA A 70 4.65 7.54 7.58
CA ALA A 70 5.72 8.52 7.51
C ALA A 70 5.22 9.95 7.70
N VAL A 71 4.14 10.33 7.01
CA VAL A 71 3.53 11.67 7.11
C VAL A 71 2.99 11.94 8.51
N VAL A 72 2.31 10.97 9.14
CA VAL A 72 1.82 11.11 10.52
C VAL A 72 2.99 11.29 11.48
N ALA A 73 4.07 10.52 11.31
CA ALA A 73 5.28 10.66 12.10
C ALA A 73 5.97 12.02 11.87
N ALA A 74 6.00 12.54 10.64
CA ALA A 74 6.58 13.85 10.33
C ALA A 74 5.75 15.00 10.89
N THR A 75 4.43 14.89 10.86
CA THR A 75 3.51 15.99 11.19
C THR A 75 3.02 15.98 12.64
N ASN A 76 3.48 15.05 13.48
CA ASN A 76 2.95 14.82 14.84
C ASN A 76 1.42 14.60 14.85
N GLY A 77 0.85 14.04 13.78
CA GLY A 77 -0.61 13.86 13.66
C GLY A 77 -1.41 15.16 13.51
N ARG A 78 -0.77 16.31 13.25
CA ARG A 78 -1.45 17.60 13.03
C ARG A 78 -2.17 17.69 11.68
N VAL A 79 -1.78 16.86 10.72
CA VAL A 79 -2.52 16.70 9.47
C VAL A 79 -3.64 15.71 9.74
N SER A 80 -4.87 16.23 9.86
CA SER A 80 -6.10 15.43 10.06
C SER A 80 -6.03 14.17 9.19
N PRO A 81 -6.29 12.98 9.76
CA PRO A 81 -6.41 11.81 8.94
C PRO A 81 -7.53 12.06 7.93
N PRO A 82 -7.33 11.79 6.62
CA PRO A 82 -8.48 11.65 5.75
C PRO A 82 -9.37 10.59 6.43
N THR A 83 -10.66 10.91 6.52
CA THR A 83 -11.77 10.13 7.10
C THR A 83 -11.52 8.62 7.12
N ARG A 84 -12.14 7.81 8.00
CA ARG A 84 -11.94 6.33 8.04
C ARG A 84 -12.19 5.58 6.71
N ARG A 85 -12.68 6.27 5.67
CA ARG A 85 -12.98 5.77 4.32
C ARG A 85 -11.85 4.96 3.67
N PRO A 86 -10.56 5.36 3.65
CA PRO A 86 -9.50 4.57 3.01
C PRO A 86 -9.27 3.23 3.69
N TYR A 87 -9.36 3.17 5.03
CA TYR A 87 -9.22 1.92 5.79
C TYR A 87 -10.40 0.98 5.53
N LEU A 88 -11.61 1.52 5.41
CA LEU A 88 -12.81 0.77 5.04
C LEU A 88 -12.69 0.22 3.61
N VAL A 89 -12.26 1.03 2.66
CA VAL A 89 -12.08 0.61 1.26
C VAL A 89 -11.01 -0.48 1.16
N ALA A 90 -9.86 -0.32 1.83
CA ALA A 90 -8.81 -1.33 1.86
C ALA A 90 -9.26 -2.64 2.56
N GLY A 91 -10.04 -2.54 3.63
CA GLY A 91 -10.60 -3.70 4.33
C GLY A 91 -11.62 -4.45 3.47
N ILE A 92 -12.51 -3.73 2.79
CA ILE A 92 -13.51 -4.32 1.89
C ILE A 92 -12.82 -4.98 0.69
N SER A 93 -11.81 -4.34 0.08
CA SER A 93 -11.09 -4.93 -1.04
C SER A 93 -10.33 -6.20 -0.64
N LEU A 94 -9.75 -6.25 0.57
CA LEU A 94 -9.12 -7.46 1.11
C LEU A 94 -10.15 -8.57 1.31
N ALA A 95 -11.31 -8.25 1.90
CA ALA A 95 -12.37 -9.24 2.14
C ALA A 95 -12.88 -9.84 0.82
N ILE A 96 -13.08 -9.02 -0.21
CA ILE A 96 -13.49 -9.47 -1.54
C ILE A 96 -12.40 -10.37 -2.15
N ALA A 97 -11.13 -9.99 -2.05
CA ALA A 97 -10.02 -10.79 -2.57
C ALA A 97 -9.93 -12.17 -1.90
N VAL A 98 -10.08 -12.24 -0.57
CA VAL A 98 -10.12 -13.51 0.16
C VAL A 98 -11.34 -14.34 -0.24
N LEU A 99 -12.51 -13.72 -0.38
CA LEU A 99 -13.72 -14.39 -0.81
C LEU A 99 -13.57 -14.99 -2.22
N SER A 100 -13.03 -14.21 -3.17
CA SER A 100 -12.74 -14.69 -4.52
C SER A 100 -11.74 -15.85 -4.53
N LEU A 101 -10.70 -15.81 -3.68
CA LEU A 101 -9.75 -16.91 -3.56
C LEU A 101 -10.42 -18.18 -3.00
N LEU A 102 -11.27 -18.04 -1.99
CA LEU A 102 -12.02 -19.16 -1.40
C LEU A 102 -12.96 -19.82 -2.40
N LEU A 103 -13.66 -19.02 -3.23
CA LEU A 103 -14.56 -19.51 -4.27
C LEU A 103 -13.82 -20.24 -5.41
N VAL A 104 -12.57 -19.88 -5.68
CA VAL A 104 -11.74 -20.60 -6.68
C VAL A 104 -11.17 -21.90 -6.11
N LEU A 105 -10.93 -21.96 -4.79
CA LEU A 105 -10.42 -23.15 -4.11
C LEU A 105 -11.51 -24.19 -3.77
N SER A 106 -12.79 -23.80 -3.82
CA SER A 106 -13.96 -24.67 -3.61
C SER A 106 -14.43 -25.30 -4.91
#